data_AF-A0A969MY54-F1
#
_entry.id   AF-A0A969MY54-F1
#
_cell.length_a   1.000
_cell.length_b   1.000
_cell.length_c   1.000
_cell.angle_alpha   90.00
_cell.angle_beta   90.00
_cell.angle_gamma   90.00
#
_symmetry.space_group_name_H-M   'P 1'
#
loop_
_entity.id
_entity.type
_entity.pdbx_description
1 polymer ?
#
loop_
_entity_poly.entity_id
_entity_poly.type
_entity_poly.pdbx_seq_one_letter_code
_entity_poly.pdbx_strand_id
1 'polypeptide(L)'
;NLQNWSNIARILDFSASEGDRIQLHGDPGDYSLKISADQKSTHIKYQGDVIAAVNGKLNLKGSEFSYVGGDGAVTPIPIPTPPPAPTPTPTPIPTPNPTLQPDNSDKPRVIISTDIGGGDGDDEQSLIHALFYGNEVDFKGIIASPSADSDRSPSDGLKVVDSILDAYAKDYNNLKTWGDFPTPADLDSITYLGAPKTLDEGQSIGAPNPGAEAIISEAKKPPHKINCTF
;
A
#
# COMPACT_ATOMS: atom_id res chain seq x y z
N ASN A 1 -19.98 17.75 18.79
CA ASN A 1 -21.02 17.01 18.04
C ASN A 1 -20.53 16.65 16.67
N LEU A 2 -20.06 15.42 16.50
CA LEU A 2 -19.89 14.75 15.21
C LEU A 2 -20.74 13.49 15.29
N GLN A 3 -21.57 13.24 14.28
CA GLN A 3 -22.44 12.06 14.20
C GLN A 3 -22.35 11.45 12.80
N ASN A 4 -22.49 10.12 12.76
CA ASN A 4 -22.86 9.34 11.58
C ASN A 4 -21.83 9.28 10.43
N TRP A 5 -20.57 9.00 10.74
CA TRP A 5 -19.74 8.16 9.86
C TRP A 5 -19.81 6.73 10.42
N SER A 6 -20.67 5.89 9.84
CA SER A 6 -20.74 4.47 10.20
C SER A 6 -19.77 3.68 9.32
N ASN A 7 -18.68 3.19 9.90
CA ASN A 7 -17.57 2.50 9.22
C ASN A 7 -17.93 1.08 8.73
N ILE A 8 -19.12 0.91 8.12
CA ILE A 8 -19.62 -0.37 7.61
C ILE A 8 -19.61 -0.31 6.09
N ALA A 9 -18.61 -0.95 5.48
CA ALA A 9 -18.61 -1.16 4.03
C ALA A 9 -19.80 -2.06 3.64
N ARG A 10 -20.56 -1.67 2.61
CA ARG A 10 -21.67 -2.46 2.07
C ARG A 10 -21.28 -3.09 0.75
N ILE A 11 -21.25 -4.42 0.72
CA ILE A 11 -21.06 -5.21 -0.50
C ILE A 11 -22.46 -5.56 -1.02
N LEU A 12 -22.81 -5.03 -2.19
CA LEU A 12 -24.17 -5.09 -2.73
C LEU A 12 -24.38 -6.30 -3.66
N ASP A 13 -23.40 -6.60 -4.50
CA ASP A 13 -23.53 -7.52 -5.64
C ASP A 13 -22.52 -8.69 -5.60
N PHE A 14 -22.21 -9.21 -4.40
CA PHE A 14 -21.24 -10.29 -4.20
C PHE A 14 -21.70 -11.63 -4.80
N SER A 15 -20.96 -12.16 -5.78
CA SER A 15 -21.26 -13.42 -6.47
C SER A 15 -20.07 -14.40 -6.43
N ALA A 16 -20.08 -15.29 -5.43
CA ALA A 16 -19.13 -16.40 -5.33
C ALA A 16 -19.18 -17.36 -6.54
N SER A 17 -20.30 -17.37 -7.29
CA SER A 17 -20.46 -18.12 -8.55
C SER A 17 -19.74 -17.48 -9.74
N GLU A 18 -19.48 -16.17 -9.70
CA GLU A 18 -18.75 -15.43 -10.73
C GLU A 18 -17.25 -15.26 -10.37
N GLY A 19 -16.88 -15.64 -9.15
CA GLY A 19 -15.48 -15.75 -8.70
C GLY A 19 -15.09 -14.81 -7.57
N ASP A 20 -16.02 -14.00 -7.05
CA ASP A 20 -15.75 -13.08 -5.94
C ASP A 20 -15.25 -13.80 -4.69
N ARG A 21 -14.33 -13.15 -3.97
CA ARG A 21 -13.73 -13.68 -2.74
C ARG A 21 -13.71 -12.60 -1.66
N ILE A 22 -13.90 -13.03 -0.42
CA ILE A 22 -13.63 -12.21 0.77
C ILE A 22 -12.46 -12.88 1.48
N GLN A 23 -11.31 -12.22 1.50
CA GLN A 23 -10.14 -12.64 2.25
C GLN A 23 -10.03 -11.77 3.51
N LEU A 24 -9.79 -12.40 4.65
CA LEU A 24 -9.61 -11.77 5.96
C LEU A 24 -8.28 -12.26 6.52
N HIS A 25 -7.52 -11.39 7.18
CA HIS A 25 -6.20 -11.69 7.74
C HIS A 25 -6.24 -11.57 9.27
N GLY A 26 -5.61 -12.50 10.00
CA GLY A 26 -5.65 -12.58 11.47
C GLY A 26 -6.04 -13.98 11.97
N ASP A 27 -6.30 -14.12 13.27
CA ASP A 27 -6.74 -15.40 13.84
C ASP A 27 -8.19 -15.72 13.40
N PRO A 28 -8.50 -16.94 12.93
CA PRO A 28 -9.87 -17.35 12.62
C PRO A 28 -10.89 -17.15 13.76
N GLY A 29 -10.45 -17.07 15.01
CA GLY A 29 -11.26 -16.78 16.19
C GLY A 29 -11.65 -15.31 16.37
N ASP A 30 -10.91 -14.36 15.79
CA ASP A 30 -11.28 -12.92 15.83
C ASP A 30 -12.54 -12.63 15.01
N TYR A 31 -12.77 -13.41 13.96
CA TYR A 31 -13.79 -13.14 12.96
C TYR A 31 -15.09 -13.91 13.21
N SER A 32 -16.23 -13.26 12.97
CA SER A 32 -17.52 -13.97 12.94
C SER A 32 -18.50 -13.41 11.90
N LEU A 33 -19.11 -14.31 11.13
CA LEU A 33 -20.26 -13.99 10.29
C LEU A 33 -21.55 -14.13 11.11
N LYS A 34 -22.39 -13.09 11.11
CA LYS A 34 -23.71 -13.11 11.77
C LYS A 34 -24.76 -12.52 10.85
N ILE A 35 -25.79 -13.32 10.54
CA ILE A 35 -26.98 -12.86 9.82
C ILE A 35 -27.70 -11.80 10.67
N SER A 36 -28.16 -10.72 10.05
CA SER A 36 -28.89 -9.64 10.73
C SER A 36 -30.21 -10.14 11.30
N ALA A 37 -30.72 -9.47 12.36
CA ALA A 37 -31.94 -9.91 13.04
C ALA A 37 -33.21 -9.86 12.15
N ASP A 38 -33.20 -9.03 11.10
CA ASP A 38 -34.24 -8.97 10.07
C ASP A 38 -34.01 -9.95 8.90
N GLN A 39 -32.93 -10.72 8.95
CA GLN A 39 -32.45 -11.68 7.94
C GLN A 39 -32.15 -11.11 6.54
N LYS A 40 -32.05 -9.79 6.40
CA LYS A 40 -31.80 -9.12 5.11
C LYS A 40 -30.32 -8.92 4.76
N SER A 41 -29.40 -9.23 5.67
CA SER A 41 -27.96 -9.06 5.43
C SER A 41 -27.14 -10.05 6.24
N THR A 42 -25.88 -10.27 5.84
CA THR A 42 -24.87 -10.95 6.65
C THR A 42 -23.79 -9.96 7.04
N HIS A 43 -23.61 -9.74 8.33
CA HIS A 43 -22.55 -8.92 8.88
C HIS A 43 -21.28 -9.75 9.04
N ILE A 44 -20.15 -9.20 8.60
CA ILE A 44 -18.81 -9.68 8.95
C ILE A 44 -18.36 -8.85 10.15
N LYS A 45 -17.91 -9.53 11.19
CA LYS A 45 -17.42 -8.91 12.42
C LYS A 45 -15.98 -9.28 12.71
N TYR A 46 -15.23 -8.33 13.26
CA TYR A 46 -13.92 -8.51 13.89
C TYR A 46 -14.04 -8.15 15.38
N GLN A 47 -13.61 -9.06 16.26
CA GLN A 47 -13.63 -8.95 17.73
C GLN A 47 -14.97 -8.56 18.39
N GLY A 48 -16.06 -8.56 17.61
CA GLY A 48 -17.42 -8.22 18.06
C GLY A 48 -18.07 -7.10 17.25
N ASP A 49 -17.29 -6.20 16.64
CA ASP A 49 -17.80 -5.03 15.89
C ASP A 49 -18.04 -5.34 14.41
N VAL A 50 -18.99 -4.63 13.78
CA VAL A 50 -19.34 -4.85 12.35
C VAL A 50 -18.41 -4.03 11.47
N ILE A 51 -17.58 -4.70 10.67
CA ILE A 51 -16.68 -4.05 9.71
C ILE A 51 -17.26 -4.02 8.28
N ALA A 52 -18.08 -5.00 7.92
CA ALA A 52 -18.73 -5.06 6.62
C ALA A 52 -20.12 -5.74 6.68
N ALA A 53 -20.97 -5.43 5.71
CA ALA A 53 -22.28 -6.04 5.53
C ALA A 53 -22.51 -6.43 4.06
N VAL A 54 -22.81 -7.71 3.83
CA VAL A 54 -23.26 -8.23 2.54
C VAL A 54 -24.79 -8.19 2.51
N ASN A 55 -25.38 -7.68 1.42
CA ASN A 55 -26.83 -7.67 1.23
C ASN A 55 -27.35 -9.10 0.98
N GLY A 56 -28.47 -9.48 1.60
CA GLY A 56 -29.00 -10.84 1.58
C GLY A 56 -28.32 -11.82 2.55
N LYS A 57 -28.73 -13.09 2.47
CA LYS A 57 -28.23 -14.17 3.36
C LYS A 57 -27.06 -14.91 2.69
N LEU A 58 -25.84 -14.57 3.09
CA LEU A 58 -24.62 -15.25 2.64
C LEU A 58 -24.53 -16.63 3.31
N ASN A 59 -24.92 -17.68 2.58
CA ASN A 59 -24.92 -19.07 3.06
C ASN A 59 -23.59 -19.77 2.72
N LEU A 60 -22.47 -19.37 3.34
CA LEU A 60 -21.19 -20.06 3.14
C LEU A 60 -21.24 -21.48 3.73
N LYS A 61 -20.88 -22.48 2.94
CA LYS A 61 -20.60 -23.85 3.42
C LYS A 61 -19.20 -23.88 4.05
N GLY A 62 -18.96 -24.82 4.97
CA GLY A 62 -17.63 -25.04 5.55
C GLY A 62 -16.53 -25.35 4.52
N SER A 63 -16.90 -25.87 3.34
CA SER A 63 -15.99 -26.13 2.21
C SER A 63 -15.72 -24.91 1.31
N GLU A 64 -16.39 -23.78 1.54
CA GLU A 64 -16.22 -22.54 0.77
C GLU A 64 -15.25 -21.57 1.49
N PHE A 65 -14.83 -21.91 2.71
CA PHE A 65 -13.71 -21.30 3.40
C PHE A 65 -12.40 -22.04 3.07
N SER A 66 -11.61 -21.50 2.13
CA SER A 66 -10.18 -21.84 2.06
C SER A 66 -9.43 -21.06 3.12
N TYR A 67 -8.98 -21.72 4.20
CA TYR A 67 -7.97 -21.12 5.06
C TYR A 67 -6.66 -21.00 4.27
N VAL A 68 -6.37 -19.79 3.83
CA VAL A 68 -5.08 -19.44 3.24
C VAL A 68 -4.17 -19.08 4.41
N GLY A 69 -3.47 -20.11 4.92
CA GLY A 69 -2.13 -19.90 5.46
C GLY A 69 -1.28 -19.19 4.40
N GLY A 70 -0.29 -18.40 4.82
CA GLY A 70 0.42 -17.42 3.99
C GLY A 70 1.32 -17.96 2.87
N ASP A 71 0.85 -18.93 2.08
CA ASP A 71 1.64 -19.73 1.16
C ASP A 71 0.86 -20.18 -0.11
N GLY A 72 0.34 -19.23 -0.91
CA GLY A 72 -0.01 -19.54 -2.32
C GLY A 72 -0.93 -18.61 -3.14
N ALA A 73 -0.32 -17.71 -3.94
CA ALA A 73 -0.69 -17.23 -5.29
C ALA A 73 -2.17 -16.93 -5.70
N VAL A 74 -2.34 -15.80 -6.42
CA VAL A 74 -3.51 -15.50 -7.28
C VAL A 74 -3.06 -15.03 -8.68
N THR A 75 -3.79 -15.42 -9.73
CA THR A 75 -3.50 -15.09 -11.14
C THR A 75 -4.58 -14.20 -11.77
N PRO A 76 -4.21 -13.21 -12.63
CA PRO A 76 -5.16 -12.31 -13.29
C PRO A 76 -5.76 -12.89 -14.58
N ILE A 77 -6.94 -12.38 -14.98
CA ILE A 77 -7.73 -12.76 -16.17
C ILE A 77 -8.23 -11.44 -16.88
N PRO A 78 -8.37 -11.37 -18.23
CA PRO A 78 -8.11 -10.12 -18.99
C PRO A 78 -9.33 -9.24 -19.43
N ILE A 79 -9.06 -8.07 -20.04
CA ILE A 79 -9.99 -6.91 -20.20
C ILE A 79 -9.98 -6.28 -21.62
N PRO A 80 -11.16 -6.06 -22.24
CA PRO A 80 -11.46 -4.88 -23.10
C PRO A 80 -12.88 -4.28 -22.79
N THR A 81 -13.51 -3.26 -23.42
CA THR A 81 -13.32 -2.51 -24.69
C THR A 81 -13.94 -1.08 -24.58
N PRO A 82 -13.45 -0.02 -25.29
CA PRO A 82 -13.98 1.38 -25.23
C PRO A 82 -14.64 1.84 -26.58
N PRO A 83 -14.74 3.15 -26.95
CA PRO A 83 -15.29 4.39 -26.33
C PRO A 83 -16.38 5.07 -27.23
N PRO A 84 -16.80 6.34 -26.98
CA PRO A 84 -16.56 7.39 -28.01
C PRO A 84 -16.18 8.82 -27.47
N ALA A 85 -15.93 9.76 -28.38
CA ALA A 85 -15.06 10.95 -28.22
C ALA A 85 -15.71 12.30 -27.75
N PRO A 86 -14.90 13.27 -27.24
CA PRO A 86 -15.34 14.62 -26.83
C PRO A 86 -15.28 15.73 -27.93
N THR A 87 -15.79 16.92 -27.57
CA THR A 87 -16.14 18.09 -28.42
C THR A 87 -14.98 19.11 -28.61
N PRO A 88 -14.92 19.89 -29.73
CA PRO A 88 -13.81 20.82 -30.02
C PRO A 88 -13.82 22.20 -29.30
N THR A 89 -12.66 22.57 -28.69
CA THR A 89 -11.66 23.59 -29.16
C THR A 89 -12.13 25.07 -29.42
N PRO A 90 -11.35 26.17 -29.12
CA PRO A 90 -10.14 26.38 -28.28
C PRO A 90 -10.03 27.71 -27.43
N THR A 91 -8.86 27.89 -26.77
CA THR A 91 -8.09 29.15 -26.46
C THR A 91 -8.52 30.08 -25.28
N PRO A 92 -7.60 30.89 -24.68
CA PRO A 92 -6.19 31.21 -25.06
C PRO A 92 -5.09 30.76 -24.07
N ILE A 93 -3.82 31.06 -24.41
CA ILE A 93 -2.57 30.58 -23.76
C ILE A 93 -1.79 31.72 -23.07
N PRO A 94 -1.22 31.49 -21.87
CA PRO A 94 -0.10 32.26 -21.33
C PRO A 94 1.27 31.56 -21.44
N THR A 95 2.33 32.38 -21.37
CA THR A 95 3.79 32.14 -21.51
C THR A 95 4.37 30.83 -20.93
N PRO A 96 5.36 30.19 -21.58
CA PRO A 96 5.98 28.96 -21.08
C PRO A 96 6.82 29.14 -19.80
N ASN A 97 6.54 28.29 -18.82
CA ASN A 97 7.43 27.95 -17.70
C ASN A 97 8.60 27.06 -18.21
N PRO A 98 9.75 26.93 -17.51
CA PRO A 98 10.79 25.98 -17.91
C PRO A 98 10.21 24.56 -17.99
N THR A 99 10.32 23.94 -19.17
CA THR A 99 9.77 22.60 -19.41
C THR A 99 10.57 21.56 -18.64
N LEU A 100 10.05 21.15 -17.49
CA LEU A 100 10.47 19.95 -16.77
C LEU A 100 10.41 18.77 -17.76
N GLN A 101 11.57 18.37 -18.31
CA GLN A 101 11.63 17.18 -19.17
C GLN A 101 11.24 15.96 -18.33
N PRO A 102 10.28 15.15 -18.76
CA PRO A 102 9.88 13.97 -18.00
C PRO A 102 11.04 12.99 -17.87
N ASP A 103 11.05 12.28 -16.74
CA ASP A 103 11.95 11.16 -16.51
C ASP A 103 11.73 10.09 -17.60
N ASN A 104 12.81 9.43 -18.02
CA ASN A 104 12.82 8.45 -19.11
C ASN A 104 13.12 7.02 -18.62
N SER A 105 13.10 6.77 -17.31
CA SER A 105 12.77 5.43 -16.81
C SER A 105 11.32 5.08 -17.20
N ASP A 106 11.02 3.80 -17.37
CA ASP A 106 9.64 3.31 -17.55
C ASP A 106 9.07 2.70 -16.23
N LYS A 107 9.89 2.63 -15.16
CA LYS A 107 9.51 2.06 -13.86
C LYS A 107 8.71 3.08 -13.01
N PRO A 108 7.62 2.68 -12.33
CA PRO A 108 6.91 3.55 -11.38
C PRO A 108 7.81 4.01 -10.22
N ARG A 109 7.79 5.31 -9.90
CA ARG A 109 8.52 5.89 -8.77
C ARG A 109 7.76 5.65 -7.46
N VAL A 110 8.42 5.02 -6.49
CA VAL A 110 7.81 4.58 -5.21
C VAL A 110 8.56 5.18 -4.03
N ILE A 111 7.83 5.71 -3.05
CA ILE A 111 8.33 6.01 -1.70
C ILE A 111 7.50 5.17 -0.73
N ILE A 112 8.18 4.47 0.17
CA ILE A 112 7.57 3.74 1.29
C ILE A 112 7.77 4.58 2.57
N SER A 113 6.69 4.78 3.31
CA SER A 113 6.72 5.31 4.68
C SER A 113 5.94 4.33 5.55
N THR A 114 6.55 3.90 6.66
CA THR A 114 6.21 2.66 7.37
C THR A 114 6.58 2.80 8.86
N ASP A 115 5.86 2.15 9.77
CA ASP A 115 6.13 2.17 11.23
C ASP A 115 6.76 0.88 11.80
N ILE A 116 7.43 0.18 10.88
CA ILE A 116 8.32 -0.98 10.98
C ILE A 116 9.16 -1.10 12.26
N GLY A 117 9.49 -2.33 12.63
CA GLY A 117 9.85 -2.70 14.01
C GLY A 117 8.61 -2.77 14.90
N GLY A 118 7.45 -3.07 14.31
CA GLY A 118 6.13 -3.04 14.95
C GLY A 118 5.89 -4.19 15.93
N GLY A 119 4.62 -4.41 16.30
CA GLY A 119 4.24 -5.56 17.15
C GLY A 119 3.87 -6.82 16.34
N ASP A 120 3.51 -6.60 15.07
CA ASP A 120 2.72 -7.49 14.21
C ASP A 120 3.57 -8.11 13.09
N GLY A 121 4.64 -7.43 12.67
CA GLY A 121 5.61 -7.92 11.69
C GLY A 121 5.17 -7.81 10.22
N ASP A 122 4.06 -7.13 9.92
CA ASP A 122 3.48 -7.02 8.57
C ASP A 122 4.17 -5.93 7.72
N ASP A 123 4.63 -4.84 8.34
CA ASP A 123 5.52 -3.84 7.73
C ASP A 123 6.81 -4.48 7.21
N GLU A 124 7.45 -5.34 8.00
CA GLU A 124 8.66 -6.09 7.63
C GLU A 124 8.39 -7.02 6.44
N GLN A 125 7.29 -7.78 6.49
CA GLN A 125 6.86 -8.65 5.40
C GLN A 125 6.57 -7.84 4.12
N SER A 126 5.92 -6.68 4.25
CA SER A 126 5.56 -5.81 3.14
C SER A 126 6.77 -5.14 2.51
N LEU A 127 7.75 -4.70 3.30
CA LEU A 127 9.01 -4.15 2.80
C LEU A 127 9.85 -5.22 2.09
N ILE A 128 9.98 -6.42 2.67
CA ILE A 128 10.64 -7.56 2.03
C ILE A 128 9.95 -7.90 0.69
N HIS A 129 8.62 -7.94 0.67
CA HIS A 129 7.84 -8.20 -0.54
C HIS A 129 8.06 -7.11 -1.61
N ALA A 130 8.07 -5.84 -1.22
CA ALA A 130 8.36 -4.73 -2.13
C ALA A 130 9.77 -4.83 -2.74
N LEU A 131 10.79 -5.17 -1.95
CA LEU A 131 12.17 -5.32 -2.45
C LEU A 131 12.32 -6.43 -3.50
N PHE A 132 11.48 -7.47 -3.48
CA PHE A 132 11.42 -8.48 -4.56
C PHE A 132 10.86 -7.94 -5.88
N TYR A 133 10.18 -6.79 -5.89
CA TYR A 133 9.77 -6.05 -7.09
C TYR A 133 10.74 -4.92 -7.47
N GLY A 134 11.92 -4.82 -6.83
CA GLY A 134 12.89 -3.76 -7.10
C GLY A 134 13.41 -3.68 -8.54
N ASN A 135 13.22 -4.72 -9.35
CA ASN A 135 13.49 -4.65 -10.78
C ASN A 135 12.38 -3.95 -11.60
N GLU A 136 11.14 -3.95 -11.11
CA GLU A 136 9.96 -3.37 -11.77
C GLU A 136 9.65 -1.93 -11.30
N VAL A 137 9.98 -1.59 -10.05
CA VAL A 137 9.76 -0.26 -9.47
C VAL A 137 11.06 0.51 -9.25
N ASP A 138 10.94 1.84 -9.16
CA ASP A 138 12.05 2.75 -8.93
C ASP A 138 11.89 3.38 -7.54
N PHE A 139 12.56 2.81 -6.54
CA PHE A 139 12.50 3.28 -5.16
C PHE A 139 13.21 4.63 -5.00
N LYS A 140 12.54 5.57 -4.33
CA LYS A 140 13.02 6.94 -4.08
C LYS A 140 13.07 7.32 -2.59
N GLY A 141 12.55 6.46 -1.73
CA GLY A 141 12.62 6.63 -0.28
C GLY A 141 12.09 5.39 0.44
N ILE A 142 12.82 4.95 1.47
CA ILE A 142 12.35 4.00 2.49
C ILE A 142 12.42 4.76 3.82
N ILE A 143 11.27 5.08 4.40
CA ILE A 143 11.16 6.05 5.50
C ILE A 143 10.60 5.36 6.75
N ALA A 144 11.48 5.06 7.70
CA ALA A 144 11.08 4.54 9.00
C ALA A 144 10.46 5.67 9.85
N SER A 145 9.18 5.52 10.17
CA SER A 145 8.37 6.42 10.98
C SER A 145 7.95 5.72 12.30
N PRO A 146 7.37 6.43 13.28
CA PRO A 146 6.95 5.84 14.55
C PRO A 146 5.44 5.54 14.55
N SER A 147 5.06 4.38 15.09
CA SER A 147 3.63 4.09 15.36
C SER A 147 3.15 4.93 16.53
N ALA A 148 1.86 5.29 16.53
CA ALA A 148 1.27 6.16 17.55
C ALA A 148 1.34 5.58 18.97
N ASP A 149 1.26 4.26 19.08
CA ASP A 149 1.08 3.54 20.35
C ASP A 149 2.38 2.92 20.89
N SER A 150 3.55 3.47 20.52
CA SER A 150 4.85 2.88 20.90
C SER A 150 5.83 3.83 21.61
N ASP A 151 6.31 3.40 22.78
CA ASP A 151 7.46 3.96 23.50
C ASP A 151 8.82 3.64 22.82
N ARG A 152 8.80 3.23 21.53
CA ARG A 152 10.01 2.87 20.76
C ARG A 152 10.85 4.12 20.48
N SER A 153 12.17 3.97 20.41
CA SER A 153 13.00 5.04 19.88
C SER A 153 12.75 5.14 18.36
N PRO A 154 12.69 6.34 17.76
CA PRO A 154 12.58 6.49 16.30
C PRO A 154 13.71 5.80 15.52
N SER A 155 14.85 5.55 16.17
CA SER A 155 15.96 4.76 15.63
C SER A 155 15.65 3.26 15.45
N ASP A 156 14.60 2.75 16.07
CA ASP A 156 14.40 1.29 16.20
C ASP A 156 13.81 0.69 14.93
N GLY A 157 12.87 1.39 14.27
CA GLY A 157 12.42 1.04 12.93
C GLY A 157 13.53 1.10 11.88
N LEU A 158 14.45 2.07 11.98
CA LEU A 158 15.64 2.11 11.11
C LEU A 158 16.50 0.85 11.26
N LYS A 159 16.78 0.38 12.48
CA LYS A 159 17.56 -0.87 12.68
C LYS A 159 16.90 -2.09 12.03
N VAL A 160 15.58 -2.09 11.91
CA VAL A 160 14.84 -3.16 11.24
C VAL A 160 14.93 -3.03 9.73
N VAL A 161 14.78 -1.83 9.16
CA VAL A 161 15.09 -1.56 7.74
C VAL A 161 16.52 -1.96 7.43
N ASP A 162 17.50 -1.51 8.22
CA ASP A 162 18.92 -1.86 8.10
C ASP A 162 19.08 -3.38 8.06
N SER A 163 18.43 -4.14 8.96
CA SER A 163 18.52 -5.62 8.98
C SER A 163 17.89 -6.31 7.77
N ILE A 164 16.86 -5.71 7.16
CA ILE A 164 16.22 -6.19 5.93
C ILE A 164 17.10 -5.88 4.71
N LEU A 165 17.70 -4.69 4.64
CA LEU A 165 18.66 -4.33 3.59
C LEU A 165 19.94 -5.16 3.70
N ASP A 166 20.38 -5.44 4.92
CA ASP A 166 21.50 -6.34 5.21
C ASP A 166 21.17 -7.79 4.78
N ALA A 167 19.92 -8.24 4.87
CA ALA A 167 19.47 -9.51 4.29
C ALA A 167 19.46 -9.47 2.74
N TYR A 168 18.83 -8.44 2.17
CA TYR A 168 18.80 -8.17 0.72
C TYR A 168 20.21 -8.15 0.10
N ALA A 169 21.19 -7.55 0.78
CA ALA A 169 22.58 -7.48 0.33
C ALA A 169 23.25 -8.86 0.20
N LYS A 170 22.84 -9.85 1.01
CA LYS A 170 23.34 -11.23 0.93
C LYS A 170 22.80 -11.93 -0.32
N ASP A 171 21.53 -11.70 -0.65
CA ASP A 171 20.86 -12.29 -1.83
C ASP A 171 21.00 -11.48 -3.14
N TYR A 172 21.46 -10.22 -3.08
CA TYR A 172 21.58 -9.33 -4.24
C TYR A 172 22.37 -9.95 -5.42
N ASN A 173 23.40 -10.75 -5.12
CA ASN A 173 24.18 -11.45 -6.16
C ASN A 173 23.35 -12.48 -6.95
N ASN A 174 22.30 -13.03 -6.37
CA ASN A 174 21.32 -13.89 -7.03
C ASN A 174 20.23 -13.05 -7.71
N LEU A 175 19.65 -12.07 -7.00
CA LEU A 175 18.54 -11.24 -7.49
C LEU A 175 18.88 -10.55 -8.82
N LYS A 176 20.06 -9.94 -8.93
CA LYS A 176 20.53 -9.25 -10.15
C LYS A 176 20.74 -10.16 -11.39
N THR A 177 20.55 -11.48 -11.27
CA THR A 177 20.51 -12.40 -12.41
C THR A 177 19.11 -12.56 -13.00
N TRP A 178 18.07 -12.08 -12.31
CA TRP A 178 16.67 -12.14 -12.73
C TRP A 178 16.15 -10.80 -13.28
N GLY A 179 16.79 -9.68 -12.95
CA GLY A 179 16.38 -8.35 -13.43
C GLY A 179 17.31 -7.22 -12.98
N ASP A 180 16.96 -6.01 -13.41
CA ASP A 180 17.64 -4.75 -13.07
C ASP A 180 17.28 -4.28 -11.65
N PHE A 181 17.73 -5.05 -10.65
CA PHE A 181 17.54 -4.77 -9.23
C PHE A 181 18.51 -3.68 -8.71
N PRO A 182 18.05 -2.75 -7.86
CA PRO A 182 18.90 -1.71 -7.26
C PRO A 182 20.02 -2.32 -6.43
N THR A 183 21.19 -1.67 -6.35
CA THR A 183 22.23 -2.16 -5.44
C THR A 183 21.81 -1.91 -3.99
N PRO A 184 22.33 -2.68 -3.01
CA PRO A 184 22.09 -2.40 -1.60
C PRO A 184 22.49 -0.96 -1.22
N ALA A 185 23.61 -0.47 -1.76
CA ALA A 185 24.07 0.90 -1.54
C ALA A 185 23.11 1.98 -2.10
N ASP A 186 22.37 1.68 -3.17
CA ASP A 186 21.31 2.59 -3.66
C ASP A 186 20.15 2.64 -2.67
N LEU A 187 19.72 1.48 -2.13
CA LEU A 187 18.67 1.37 -1.11
C LEU A 187 19.06 2.04 0.21
N ASP A 188 20.31 1.84 0.66
CA ASP A 188 20.88 2.52 1.82
C ASP A 188 20.84 4.05 1.61
N SER A 189 21.19 4.53 0.41
CA SER A 189 21.24 5.97 0.09
C SER A 189 19.87 6.67 0.07
N ILE A 190 18.79 5.90 -0.02
CA ILE A 190 17.40 6.39 0.03
C ILE A 190 16.66 5.97 1.31
N THR A 191 17.38 5.47 2.32
CA THR A 191 16.79 5.11 3.61
C THR A 191 16.91 6.29 4.58
N TYR A 192 15.77 6.70 5.16
CA TYR A 192 15.66 7.94 5.94
C TYR A 192 14.88 7.76 7.25
N LEU A 193 15.25 8.54 8.27
CA LEU A 193 14.40 8.74 9.43
C LEU A 193 13.23 9.66 9.08
N GLY A 194 12.01 9.22 9.40
CA GLY A 194 10.79 10.02 9.33
C GLY A 194 10.62 10.97 10.51
N ALA A 195 9.39 11.09 11.02
CA ALA A 195 9.10 11.92 12.19
C ALA A 195 9.69 11.28 13.48
N PRO A 196 10.16 12.07 14.47
CA PRO A 196 10.65 11.53 15.73
C PRO A 196 9.55 11.16 16.74
N LYS A 197 8.28 11.44 16.40
CA LYS A 197 7.07 11.01 17.11
C LYS A 197 5.84 11.32 16.23
N THR A 198 4.69 10.75 16.57
CA THR A 198 3.38 11.22 16.09
C THR A 198 3.02 12.59 16.68
N LEU A 199 2.03 13.26 16.08
CA LEU A 199 1.54 14.58 16.51
C LEU A 199 0.08 14.49 16.95
N ASP A 200 -0.22 14.97 18.15
CA ASP A 200 -1.60 15.12 18.63
C ASP A 200 -2.34 16.23 17.87
N GLU A 201 -3.67 16.19 17.88
CA GLU A 201 -4.50 17.20 17.22
C GLU A 201 -4.17 18.62 17.72
N GLY A 202 -3.83 19.52 16.78
CA GLY A 202 -3.43 20.90 17.08
C GLY A 202 -1.94 21.12 17.39
N GLN A 203 -1.09 20.08 17.40
CA GLN A 203 0.36 20.28 17.46
C GLN A 203 0.90 20.83 16.13
N SER A 204 1.89 21.73 16.21
CA SER A 204 2.53 22.27 15.00
C SER A 204 3.38 21.20 14.32
N ILE A 205 3.17 21.04 13.02
CA ILE A 205 4.16 20.43 12.14
C ILE A 205 5.46 21.25 12.29
N GLY A 206 6.59 20.57 12.50
CA GLY A 206 7.90 21.21 12.67
C GLY A 206 8.56 21.58 11.35
N ALA A 207 9.87 21.85 11.40
CA ALA A 207 10.69 21.81 10.20
C ALA A 207 10.70 20.37 9.62
N PRO A 208 10.86 20.20 8.29
CA PRO A 208 10.99 18.87 7.68
C PRO A 208 12.11 18.03 8.30
N ASN A 209 11.82 16.75 8.52
CA ASN A 209 12.81 15.72 8.85
C ASN A 209 13.43 15.13 7.55
N PRO A 210 14.48 14.29 7.61
CA PRO A 210 15.13 13.75 6.41
C PRO A 210 14.18 13.04 5.44
N GLY A 211 13.25 12.20 5.93
CA GLY A 211 12.24 11.56 5.08
C GLY A 211 11.28 12.55 4.43
N ALA A 212 10.89 13.60 5.16
CA ALA A 212 10.05 14.68 4.62
C ALA A 212 10.79 15.50 3.56
N GLU A 213 12.07 15.83 3.74
CA GLU A 213 12.88 16.47 2.70
C GLU A 213 13.07 15.57 1.48
N ALA A 214 13.22 14.25 1.66
CA ALA A 214 13.27 13.29 0.56
C ALA A 214 11.97 13.31 -0.27
N ILE A 215 10.80 13.22 0.39
CA ILE A 215 9.49 13.35 -0.27
C ILE A 215 9.36 14.70 -1.00
N ILE A 216 9.73 15.81 -0.35
CA ILE A 216 9.65 17.16 -0.91
C ILE A 216 10.59 17.35 -2.10
N SER A 217 11.79 16.76 -2.06
CA SER A 217 12.78 16.77 -3.14
C SER A 217 12.29 15.95 -4.33
N GLU A 218 11.76 14.76 -4.08
CA GLU A 218 11.25 13.84 -5.10
C GLU A 218 10.00 14.38 -5.80
N ALA A 219 9.05 14.94 -5.04
CA ALA A 219 7.82 15.53 -5.57
C ALA A 219 8.03 16.81 -6.40
N LYS A 220 9.20 17.46 -6.29
CA LYS A 220 9.60 18.61 -7.14
C LYS A 220 10.18 18.19 -8.49
N LYS A 221 10.56 16.91 -8.67
CA LYS A 221 11.09 16.40 -9.94
C LYS A 221 9.97 16.31 -10.99
N PRO A 222 10.30 16.31 -12.29
CA PRO A 222 9.34 16.07 -13.36
C PRO A 222 8.48 14.81 -13.10
N PRO A 223 7.19 14.78 -13.50
CA PRO A 223 6.42 13.55 -13.51
C PRO A 223 7.01 12.55 -14.52
N HIS A 224 6.75 11.26 -14.31
CA HIS A 224 7.16 10.21 -15.24
C HIS A 224 6.43 10.33 -16.58
N LYS A 225 7.11 9.93 -17.65
CA LYS A 225 6.54 9.82 -18.99
C LYS A 225 5.70 8.54 -19.06
N ILE A 226 4.38 8.67 -19.00
CA ILE A 226 3.51 7.52 -19.28
C ILE A 226 3.53 7.29 -20.80
N ASN A 227 4.36 6.37 -21.26
CA ASN A 227 4.55 6.02 -22.67
C ASN A 227 3.36 5.18 -23.19
N CYS A 228 2.16 5.79 -23.29
CA CYS A 228 0.99 5.16 -23.89
C CYS A 228 1.14 5.03 -25.41
N THR A 229 1.76 3.95 -25.87
CA THR A 229 1.59 3.44 -27.24
C THR A 229 0.22 2.78 -27.36
N PHE A 230 -0.67 3.38 -28.14
CA PHE A 230 -1.97 2.84 -28.57
C PHE A 230 -1.85 2.15 -29.94
#